data_AF-A0A6B3FDU5-F1
#
_entry.id   AF-A0A6B3FDU5-F1
#
_cell.length_a   1.000
_cell.length_b   1.000
_cell.length_c   1.000
_cell.angle_alpha   90.00
_cell.angle_beta   90.00
_cell.angle_gamma   90.00
#
_symmetry.space_group_name_H-M   'P 1'
#
loop_
_entity.id
_entity.type
_entity.pdbx_description
1 polymer ?
#
loop_
_entity_poly.entity_id
_entity_poly.type
_entity_poly.pdbx_seq_one_letter_code
_entity_poly.pdbx_strand_id
1 'polypeptide(L)' 'MTTATTVTSTPTTVAPKPTTMAAALNRALRDAMTEDPAVHVLGEDVGTLGGVFRITD' A
#
# COMPACT_ATOMS: atom_id res chain seq x y z
N MET A 1 17.45 8.35 45.07
CA MET A 1 16.55 9.05 44.12
C MET A 1 17.11 8.80 42.72
N THR A 2 17.02 7.55 42.27
CA THR A 2 16.16 7.08 41.16
C THR A 2 16.88 7.23 39.81
N THR A 3 17.58 6.16 39.43
CA THR A 3 18.06 5.92 38.06
C THR A 3 16.89 5.47 37.18
N ALA A 4 16.64 6.17 36.07
CA ALA A 4 15.61 5.80 35.09
C ALA A 4 16.17 4.77 34.09
N THR A 5 15.51 3.61 34.01
CA THR A 5 15.79 2.57 33.01
C THR A 5 15.03 2.88 31.73
N THR A 6 15.74 3.25 30.67
CA THR A 6 15.17 3.44 29.34
C THR A 6 14.90 2.08 28.70
N VAL A 7 13.63 1.78 28.42
CA VAL A 7 13.23 0.54 27.74
C VAL A 7 13.20 0.82 26.24
N THR A 8 14.16 0.29 25.49
CA THR A 8 14.13 0.34 24.02
C THR A 8 13.18 -0.75 23.52
N SER A 9 11.99 -0.36 23.09
CA SER A 9 11.05 -1.26 22.41
C SER A 9 11.48 -1.45 20.95
N THR A 10 11.98 -2.64 20.61
CA THR A 10 12.28 -3.03 19.22
C THR A 10 10.97 -3.16 18.44
N PRO A 11 10.79 -2.48 17.29
CA PRO A 11 9.60 -2.65 16.49
C PRO A 11 9.55 -4.09 15.96
N THR A 12 8.45 -4.80 16.24
CA THR A 12 8.18 -6.11 15.67
C THR A 12 7.83 -5.91 14.19
N THR A 13 8.78 -6.13 13.29
CA THR A 13 8.54 -6.12 11.85
C THR A 13 7.58 -7.26 11.50
N VAL A 14 6.31 -6.94 11.26
CA VAL A 14 5.35 -7.89 10.70
C VAL A 14 5.81 -8.21 9.29
N ALA A 15 6.22 -9.46 9.06
CA ALA A 15 6.61 -9.91 7.73
C ALA A 15 5.40 -9.71 6.78
N PRO A 16 5.58 -9.03 5.63
CA PRO A 16 4.50 -8.81 4.69
C PRO A 16 3.97 -10.17 4.22
N LYS A 17 2.64 -10.32 4.23
CA LYS A 17 2.01 -11.52 3.67
C LYS A 17 2.35 -11.59 2.18
N PRO A 18 2.78 -12.75 1.65
CA PRO A 18 3.04 -12.89 0.22
C PRO A 18 1.82 -12.47 -0.60
N THR A 19 2.06 -11.65 -1.62
CA THR A 19 1.03 -11.20 -2.56
C THR A 19 1.59 -11.18 -3.97
N THR A 20 0.71 -11.18 -4.97
CA THR A 20 1.14 -10.99 -6.35
C THR A 20 1.53 -9.53 -6.57
N MET A 21 2.41 -9.26 -7.54
CA MET A 21 2.75 -7.88 -7.90
C MET A 21 1.49 -7.07 -8.27
N ALA A 22 0.57 -7.68 -9.02
CA ALA A 22 -0.70 -7.05 -9.38
C ALA A 22 -1.53 -6.64 -8.15
N ALA A 23 -1.67 -7.54 -7.17
CA ALA A 23 -2.41 -7.25 -5.95
C ALA A 23 -1.72 -6.20 -5.07
N ALA A 24 -0.39 -6.17 -5.05
CA ALA A 24 0.36 -5.11 -4.36
C ALA A 24 0.10 -3.73 -4.99
N LEU A 25 0.12 -3.66 -6.33
CA LEU A 25 -0.11 -2.43 -7.07
C LEU A 25 -1.56 -1.94 -6.95
N ASN A 26 -2.55 -2.84 -7.10
CA ASN A 26 -3.97 -2.50 -6.87
C ASN A 26 -4.18 -1.90 -5.48
N ARG A 27 -3.60 -2.52 -4.44
CA ARG A 27 -3.68 -1.99 -3.08
C ARG A 27 -3.03 -0.61 -2.96
N ALA A 28 -1.81 -0.44 -3.46
CA ALA A 28 -1.11 0.84 -3.37
C ALA A 28 -1.87 1.96 -4.10
N LEU A 29 -2.46 1.68 -5.27
CA LEU A 29 -3.28 2.64 -6.00
C LEU A 29 -4.55 3.01 -5.24
N ARG A 30 -5.24 2.04 -4.63
CA ARG A 30 -6.42 2.32 -3.80
C ARG A 30 -6.07 3.14 -2.56
N ASP A 31 -4.96 2.82 -1.92
CA ASP A 31 -4.48 3.57 -0.74
C ASP A 31 -4.20 5.03 -1.14
N ALA A 32 -3.48 5.26 -2.24
CA ALA A 32 -3.18 6.60 -2.74
C ALA A 32 -4.43 7.41 -3.12
N MET A 33 -5.38 6.81 -3.82
CA MET A 33 -6.65 7.46 -4.18
C MET A 33 -7.54 7.75 -2.96
N THR A 34 -7.39 6.99 -1.87
CA THR A 34 -8.10 7.23 -0.61
C THR A 34 -7.46 8.37 0.18
N GLU A 35 -6.13 8.49 0.15
CA GLU A 35 -5.38 9.50 0.87
C GLU A 35 -5.53 10.91 0.26
N ASP A 36 -5.51 11.01 -1.07
CA ASP A 36 -5.58 12.30 -1.78
C ASP A 36 -6.61 12.26 -2.93
N PRO A 37 -7.71 13.06 -2.83
CA PRO A 37 -8.73 13.13 -3.88
C PRO A 37 -8.24 13.78 -5.19
N ALA A 38 -7.05 14.37 -5.21
CA ALA A 38 -6.44 14.89 -6.44
C ALA A 38 -5.76 13.81 -7.30
N VAL A 39 -5.63 12.57 -6.80
CA VAL A 39 -5.03 11.45 -7.55
C VAL A 39 -5.99 10.96 -8.62
N HIS A 40 -5.51 10.90 -9.86
CA HIS A 40 -6.26 10.40 -11.01
C HIS A 40 -5.48 9.30 -11.73
N VAL A 41 -6.20 8.29 -12.22
CA VAL A 41 -5.65 7.19 -13.02
C VAL A 41 -6.20 7.31 -14.44
N LEU A 42 -5.30 7.40 -15.42
CA LEU A 42 -5.63 7.61 -16.83
C LEU A 42 -4.75 6.71 -17.71
N GLY A 43 -5.32 6.17 -18.78
CA GLY A 43 -4.62 5.31 -19.72
C GLY A 43 -5.58 4.50 -20.58
N GLU A 44 -5.04 3.74 -21.53
CA GLU A 44 -5.80 2.79 -22.33
C GLU A 44 -6.28 1.61 -21.43
N ASP A 45 -7.55 1.24 -21.56
CA ASP A 45 -8.19 0.11 -20.86
C ASP A 45 -8.21 0.12 -19.32
N VAL A 46 -7.76 1.19 -18.65
CA VAL A 46 -7.62 1.24 -17.16
C VAL A 46 -8.94 1.30 -16.36
N GLY A 47 -10.09 1.47 -17.04
CA GLY A 47 -11.41 1.55 -16.40
C GLY A 47 -11.98 0.17 -16.09
N THR A 48 -13.18 -0.14 -16.61
CA THR A 48 -13.87 -1.42 -16.41
C THR A 48 -13.02 -2.66 -16.77
N LEU A 49 -12.03 -2.50 -17.66
CA LEU A 49 -11.12 -3.58 -18.06
C LEU A 49 -9.95 -3.78 -17.09
N GLY A 50 -9.63 -2.83 -16.22
CA GLY A 50 -8.51 -2.89 -15.27
C GLY A 50 -7.12 -2.87 -15.94
N GLY A 51 -7.04 -2.49 -17.21
CA GLY A 51 -5.85 -2.56 -18.05
C GLY A 51 -5.55 -3.96 -18.56
N VAL A 52 -4.64 -4.05 -19.53
CA VAL A 52 -4.19 -5.34 -20.13
C VAL A 52 -3.60 -6.29 -19.08
N PHE A 53 -3.03 -5.73 -18.00
CA PHE A 53 -2.40 -6.47 -16.91
C PHE A 53 -3.24 -6.56 -15.62
N ARG A 54 -4.47 -6.05 -15.60
CA ARG A 54 -5.38 -6.10 -14.42
C ARG A 54 -4.82 -5.39 -13.17
N ILE A 55 -4.22 -4.21 -13.35
CA ILE A 55 -3.57 -3.39 -12.31
C ILE A 55 -4.46 -2.24 -11.83
N THR A 56 -5.67 -2.11 -12.37
CA THR A 56 -6.63 -1.04 -12.00
C THR A 56 -8.01 -1.62 -11.68
N ASP A 57 -8.01 -2.79 -11.04
CA ASP A 57 -9.20 -3.52 -10.56
C ASP A 57 -9.78 -2.92 -9.25
#